data_AF-I8RIT6-F1
#
_entry.id   AF-I8RIT6-F1
#
_cell.length_a   1.000
_cell.length_b   1.000
_cell.length_c   1.000
_cell.angle_alpha   90.00
_cell.angle_beta   90.00
_cell.angle_gamma   90.00
#
_symmetry.space_group_name_H-M   'P 1'
#
loop_
_entity.id
_entity.type
_entity.pdbx_description
1 polymer ?
#
loop_
_entity_poly.entity_id
_entity_poly.type
_entity_poly.pdbx_seq_one_letter_code
_entity_poly.pdbx_strand_id
1 'polypeptide(L)'
;MKRTQSKKPMSMDLEHMRMLHTEAIEQLDLMYTTLEAAEQATDTTRDSLDDISVNHWDAYMDIIHLISMHDEAMSASIKKYSMREGEFHNAKERQLSLQRGFVIYLLLALLRRHHRMEHIFSLRGNPMNDYFQESSNMEREHIAHLITMTQNLM
;
A
#
# COMPACT_ATOMS: atom_id res chain seq x y z
N MET A 1 29.49 22.63 -22.80
CA MET A 1 28.08 22.22 -22.59
C MET A 1 28.06 20.74 -22.22
N LYS A 2 27.77 20.39 -20.96
CA LYS A 2 27.66 18.99 -20.52
C LYS A 2 26.30 18.46 -21.02
N ARG A 3 26.32 17.45 -21.89
CA ARG A 3 25.11 16.71 -22.32
C ARG A 3 24.48 16.08 -21.08
N THR A 4 23.32 16.58 -20.68
CA THR A 4 22.40 15.87 -19.79
C THR A 4 22.01 14.58 -20.50
N GLN A 5 22.58 13.46 -20.07
CA GLN A 5 22.08 12.14 -20.46
C GLN A 5 20.64 12.07 -19.95
N SER A 6 19.67 12.03 -20.86
CA SER A 6 18.32 11.66 -20.52
C SER A 6 18.37 10.26 -19.92
N LYS A 7 17.98 10.11 -18.65
CA LYS A 7 17.66 8.79 -18.09
C LYS A 7 16.61 8.20 -19.03
N LYS A 8 16.99 7.15 -19.77
CA LYS A 8 15.99 6.34 -20.47
C LYS A 8 15.03 5.82 -19.38
N PRO A 9 13.70 5.94 -19.57
CA PRO A 9 12.77 5.34 -18.62
C PRO A 9 13.12 3.86 -18.51
N MET A 10 13.43 3.42 -17.29
CA MET A 10 13.72 2.02 -17.01
C MET A 10 12.42 1.28 -17.34
N SER A 11 12.44 0.36 -18.30
CA SER A 11 11.25 -0.42 -18.62
C SER A 11 10.83 -1.18 -17.36
N MET A 12 9.65 -0.89 -16.85
CA MET A 12 9.08 -1.56 -15.67
C MET A 12 9.12 -3.07 -15.87
N ASP A 13 9.82 -3.78 -14.98
CA ASP A 13 9.84 -5.24 -14.98
C ASP A 13 8.53 -5.74 -14.35
N LEU A 14 7.58 -6.11 -15.20
CA LEU A 14 6.25 -6.51 -14.77
C LEU A 14 6.26 -7.75 -13.86
N GLU A 15 7.22 -8.66 -14.01
CA GLU A 15 7.29 -9.84 -13.15
C GLU A 15 7.81 -9.46 -11.76
N HIS A 16 8.82 -8.58 -11.70
CA HIS A 16 9.27 -8.01 -10.44
C HIS A 16 8.15 -7.21 -9.75
N MET A 17 7.38 -6.43 -10.50
CA MET A 17 6.23 -5.70 -9.95
C MET A 17 5.16 -6.65 -9.40
N ARG A 18 4.86 -7.75 -10.08
CA ARG A 18 3.92 -8.76 -9.57
C ARG A 18 4.41 -9.34 -8.25
N MET A 19 5.69 -9.72 -8.19
CA MET A 19 6.31 -10.23 -6.97
C MET A 19 6.18 -9.24 -5.80
N LEU A 20 6.51 -7.95 -6.03
CA LEU A 20 6.35 -6.92 -4.98
C LEU A 20 4.88 -6.74 -4.54
N HIS A 21 3.92 -6.82 -5.47
CA HIS A 21 2.51 -6.76 -5.10
C HIS A 21 2.06 -8.00 -4.32
N THR A 22 2.62 -9.18 -4.60
CA THR A 22 2.41 -10.40 -3.80
C THR A 22 2.99 -10.26 -2.39
N GLU A 23 4.23 -9.77 -2.24
CA GLU A 23 4.82 -9.51 -0.92
C GLU A 23 3.99 -8.50 -0.12
N ALA A 24 3.47 -7.46 -0.78
CA ALA A 24 2.57 -6.50 -0.14
C ALA A 24 1.27 -7.15 0.35
N ILE A 25 0.70 -8.08 -0.43
CA ILE A 25 -0.48 -8.86 0.00
C ILE A 25 -0.14 -9.67 1.25
N GLU A 26 0.99 -10.37 1.26
CA GLU A 26 1.42 -11.20 2.39
C GLU A 26 1.56 -10.38 3.68
N GLN A 27 2.17 -9.18 3.62
CA GLN A 27 2.27 -8.31 4.80
C GLN A 27 0.91 -7.81 5.28
N LEU A 28 0.00 -7.46 4.36
CA LEU A 28 -1.34 -7.02 4.71
C LEU A 28 -2.20 -8.16 5.30
N ASP A 29 -2.05 -9.40 4.82
CA ASP A 29 -2.74 -10.58 5.35
C ASP A 29 -2.23 -10.95 6.75
N LEU A 30 -0.92 -10.85 6.98
CA LEU A 30 -0.32 -11.02 8.30
C LEU A 30 -0.82 -9.97 9.28
N MET A 31 -0.86 -8.70 8.86
CA MET A 31 -1.41 -7.61 9.66
C MET A 31 -2.91 -7.80 9.96
N TYR A 32 -3.69 -8.23 8.96
CA TYR A 32 -5.11 -8.55 9.15
C TYR A 32 -5.28 -9.62 10.24
N THR A 33 -4.52 -10.70 10.14
CA THR A 33 -4.61 -11.84 11.06
C THR A 33 -4.20 -11.44 12.48
N THR A 34 -3.18 -10.61 12.64
CA THR A 34 -2.73 -10.14 13.96
C THR A 34 -3.75 -9.20 14.60
N LEU A 35 -4.36 -8.31 13.81
CA LEU A 35 -5.42 -7.43 14.30
C LEU A 35 -6.69 -8.21 14.68
N GLU A 36 -7.12 -9.19 13.88
CA GLU A 36 -8.26 -10.05 14.26
C GLU A 36 -7.97 -10.84 15.55
N ALA A 37 -6.76 -11.39 15.69
CA ALA A 37 -6.36 -12.07 16.92
C ALA A 37 -6.34 -11.12 18.12
N ALA A 38 -5.90 -9.87 17.92
CA ALA A 38 -5.87 -8.83 18.95
C ALA A 38 -7.27 -8.44 19.43
N GLU A 39 -8.31 -8.54 18.59
CA GLU A 39 -9.70 -8.31 19.03
C GLU A 39 -10.19 -9.32 20.06
N GLN A 40 -9.65 -10.53 20.03
CA GLN A 40 -10.04 -11.63 20.91
C GLN A 40 -9.11 -11.79 22.12
N ALA A 41 -7.95 -11.14 22.10
CA ALA A 41 -6.95 -11.20 23.16
C ALA A 41 -7.21 -10.17 24.27
N THR A 42 -6.75 -10.48 25.49
CA THR A 42 -6.74 -9.55 26.62
C THR A 42 -5.30 -9.23 27.06
N ASP A 43 -5.16 -8.13 27.80
CA ASP A 43 -3.93 -7.75 28.50
C ASP A 43 -2.69 -7.69 27.58
N THR A 44 -1.56 -8.24 28.05
CA THR A 44 -0.25 -8.12 27.40
C THR A 44 -0.15 -8.81 26.05
N THR A 45 -0.98 -9.82 25.80
CA THR A 45 -1.04 -10.49 24.48
C THR A 45 -1.64 -9.56 23.43
N ARG A 46 -2.67 -8.78 23.79
CA ARG A 46 -3.26 -7.80 22.89
C ARG A 46 -2.24 -6.73 22.51
N ASP A 47 -1.55 -6.17 23.50
CA ASP A 47 -0.57 -5.11 23.26
C ASP A 47 0.61 -5.63 22.40
N SER A 48 1.03 -6.88 22.61
CA SER A 48 2.04 -7.53 21.75
C SER A 48 1.57 -7.74 20.31
N LEU A 49 0.30 -8.09 20.10
CA LEU A 49 -0.28 -8.26 18.77
C LEU A 49 -0.46 -6.92 18.05
N ASP A 50 -0.80 -5.85 18.79
CA ASP A 50 -0.84 -4.49 18.26
C ASP A 50 0.57 -4.07 17.78
N ASP A 51 1.63 -4.32 18.56
CA ASP A 51 3.02 -4.06 18.13
C ASP A 51 3.42 -4.86 16.88
N ILE A 52 3.05 -6.14 16.80
CA ILE A 52 3.30 -6.98 15.62
C ILE A 52 2.55 -6.43 14.39
N SER A 53 1.32 -5.93 14.57
CA SER A 53 0.57 -5.34 13.46
C SER A 53 1.25 -4.09 12.89
N VAL A 54 1.84 -3.26 13.75
CA VAL A 54 2.62 -2.09 13.31
C VAL A 54 3.87 -2.52 12.55
N ASN A 55 4.56 -3.57 12.99
CA ASN A 55 5.73 -4.09 12.25
C ASN A 55 5.37 -4.59 10.84
N HIS A 56 4.22 -5.26 10.68
CA HIS A 56 3.74 -5.66 9.35
C HIS A 56 3.35 -4.47 8.48
N TRP A 57 2.78 -3.43 9.07
CA TRP A 57 2.51 -2.18 8.38
C TRP A 57 3.79 -1.50 7.87
N ASP A 58 4.82 -1.41 8.71
CA ASP A 58 6.11 -0.83 8.32
C ASP A 58 6.78 -1.64 7.20
N ALA A 59 6.77 -2.98 7.29
CA ALA A 59 7.28 -3.85 6.23
C ALA A 59 6.48 -3.69 4.92
N TYR A 60 5.17 -3.55 5.00
CA TYR A 60 4.33 -3.21 3.84
C TYR A 60 4.72 -1.85 3.24
N MET A 61 5.00 -0.84 4.05
CA MET A 61 5.43 0.48 3.58
C MET A 61 6.79 0.44 2.88
N ASP A 62 7.72 -0.40 3.33
CA ASP A 62 8.99 -0.65 2.64
C ASP A 62 8.77 -1.26 1.26
N ILE A 63 7.83 -2.21 1.12
CA ILE A 63 7.46 -2.79 -0.18
C ILE A 63 6.83 -1.72 -1.09
N ILE A 64 5.96 -0.86 -0.56
CA ILE A 64 5.40 0.28 -1.32
C ILE A 64 6.50 1.24 -1.78
N HIS A 65 7.54 1.44 -0.98
CA HIS A 65 8.70 2.22 -1.39
C HIS A 65 9.41 1.57 -2.59
N LEU A 66 9.66 0.27 -2.55
CA LEU A 66 10.25 -0.49 -3.66
C LEU A 66 9.38 -0.41 -4.92
N ILE A 67 8.07 -0.65 -4.81
CA ILE A 67 7.10 -0.47 -5.91
C ILE A 67 7.22 0.93 -6.49
N SER A 68 7.28 1.96 -5.65
CA SER A 68 7.40 3.36 -6.08
C SER A 68 8.74 3.70 -6.75
N MET A 69 9.81 2.94 -6.48
CA MET A 69 11.09 3.09 -7.19
C MET A 69 11.02 2.54 -8.63
N HIS A 70 10.16 1.54 -8.86
CA HIS A 70 9.97 0.90 -10.16
C HIS A 70 8.76 1.46 -10.95
N ASP A 71 7.82 2.11 -10.28
CA ASP A 71 6.61 2.67 -10.84
C ASP A 71 6.47 4.17 -10.51
N GLU A 72 6.85 5.01 -11.47
CA GLU A 72 6.79 6.47 -11.34
C GLU A 72 5.36 6.97 -11.09
N ALA A 73 4.35 6.30 -11.66
CA ALA A 73 2.94 6.68 -11.47
C ALA A 73 2.46 6.35 -10.05
N MET A 74 2.94 5.24 -9.46
CA MET A 74 2.72 4.95 -8.04
C MET A 74 3.38 6.01 -7.17
N SER A 75 4.66 6.33 -7.43
CA SER A 75 5.39 7.37 -6.70
C SER A 75 4.66 8.72 -6.71
N ALA A 76 4.14 9.12 -7.88
CA ALA A 76 3.37 10.35 -8.04
C ALA A 76 2.05 10.29 -7.23
N SER A 77 1.36 9.15 -7.25
CA SER A 77 0.11 8.95 -6.51
C SER A 77 0.34 9.04 -5.01
N ILE A 78 1.35 8.35 -4.47
CA ILE A 78 1.71 8.42 -3.04
C ILE A 78 2.02 9.85 -2.61
N LYS A 79 2.85 10.58 -3.37
CA LYS A 79 3.17 11.99 -3.09
C LYS A 79 1.93 12.89 -3.11
N LYS A 80 1.03 12.69 -4.08
CA LYS A 80 -0.21 13.46 -4.20
C LYS A 80 -1.08 13.32 -2.95
N TYR A 81 -1.20 12.11 -2.40
CA TYR A 81 -2.04 11.87 -1.21
C TYR A 81 -1.33 12.23 0.10
N SER A 82 -0.01 12.02 0.21
CA SER A 82 0.74 12.44 1.41
C SER A 82 0.79 13.96 1.59
N MET A 83 0.87 14.74 0.50
CA MET A 83 0.84 16.21 0.57
C MET A 83 -0.53 16.77 0.94
N ARG A 84 -1.63 16.07 0.65
CA ARG A 84 -2.99 16.53 0.96
C ARG A 84 -3.30 16.54 2.46
N GLU A 85 -2.53 15.83 3.27
CA GLU A 85 -2.81 15.69 4.70
C GLU A 85 -1.87 16.46 5.63
N GLY A 86 -0.78 17.02 5.10
CA GLY A 86 0.07 17.96 5.85
C GLY A 86 -0.69 19.20 6.37
N GLU A 87 -1.95 19.39 5.95
CA GLU A 87 -2.85 20.46 6.38
C GLU A 87 -3.76 20.09 7.58
N PHE A 88 -3.82 18.81 8.01
CA PHE A 88 -4.77 18.32 9.03
C PHE A 88 -4.15 17.80 10.34
N HIS A 89 -2.85 18.00 10.58
CA HIS A 89 -2.24 17.59 11.85
C HIS A 89 -2.57 18.57 13.00
N ASN A 90 -3.69 18.32 13.67
CA ASN A 90 -3.83 18.71 15.07
C ASN A 90 -4.60 17.65 15.86
N ALA A 91 -3.88 17.07 16.83
CA ALA A 91 -4.36 16.37 18.02
C ALA A 91 -5.31 15.17 17.83
N LYS A 92 -4.78 13.96 18.07
CA LYS A 92 -5.29 13.05 19.13
C LYS A 92 -4.34 11.88 19.35
N GLU A 93 -4.02 11.65 20.62
CA GLU A 93 -3.37 10.43 21.10
C GLU A 93 -4.15 9.19 20.64
N ARG A 94 -3.39 8.20 20.18
CA ARG A 94 -3.78 6.88 19.67
C ARG A 94 -4.99 6.27 20.41
N GLN A 95 -6.12 6.17 19.71
CA GLN A 95 -7.24 5.30 20.07
C GLN A 95 -7.31 4.11 19.09
N LEU A 96 -6.21 3.36 18.96
CA LEU A 96 -6.12 2.15 18.12
C LEU A 96 -7.24 1.13 18.44
N SER A 97 -7.66 1.02 19.72
CA SER A 97 -8.67 0.05 20.14
C SER A 97 -10.09 0.34 19.63
N LEU A 98 -10.45 1.61 19.37
CA LEU A 98 -11.74 2.01 18.79
C LEU A 98 -11.71 2.02 17.25
N GLN A 99 -10.52 2.00 16.66
CA GLN A 99 -10.31 2.11 15.21
C GLN A 99 -9.95 0.77 14.54
N ARG A 100 -9.67 -0.29 15.31
CA ARG A 100 -9.21 -1.58 14.77
C ARG A 100 -10.13 -2.18 13.70
N GLY A 101 -11.44 -2.22 13.94
CA GLY A 101 -12.40 -2.69 12.93
C GLY A 101 -12.36 -1.86 11.64
N PHE A 102 -12.15 -0.54 11.75
CA PHE A 102 -12.01 0.32 10.57
C PHE A 102 -10.68 0.09 9.84
N VAL A 103 -9.58 -0.09 10.56
CA VAL A 103 -8.28 -0.48 10.00
C VAL A 103 -8.41 -1.82 9.25
N ILE A 104 -9.07 -2.81 9.83
CA ILE A 104 -9.33 -4.11 9.17
C ILE A 104 -10.07 -3.91 7.83
N TYR A 105 -11.10 -3.06 7.77
CA TYR A 105 -11.78 -2.77 6.51
C TYR A 105 -10.86 -2.11 5.47
N LEU A 106 -9.97 -1.21 5.89
CA LEU A 106 -8.99 -0.59 5.00
C LEU A 106 -7.95 -1.58 4.50
N LEU A 107 -7.47 -2.50 5.35
CA LEU A 107 -6.57 -3.58 4.94
C LEU A 107 -7.23 -4.48 3.89
N LEU A 108 -8.48 -4.89 4.12
CA LEU A 108 -9.25 -5.67 3.14
C LEU A 108 -9.45 -4.91 1.82
N ALA A 109 -9.56 -3.58 1.85
CA ALA A 109 -9.63 -2.77 0.64
C ALA A 109 -8.27 -2.76 -0.08
N LEU A 110 -7.16 -2.56 0.64
CA LEU A 110 -5.80 -2.58 0.11
C LEU A 110 -5.46 -3.93 -0.53
N LEU A 111 -5.72 -5.04 0.17
CA LEU A 111 -5.53 -6.40 -0.34
C LEU A 111 -6.18 -6.59 -1.73
N ARG A 112 -7.44 -6.17 -1.87
CA ARG A 112 -8.15 -6.26 -3.15
C ARG A 112 -7.51 -5.40 -4.24
N ARG A 113 -6.95 -4.23 -3.90
CA ARG A 113 -6.26 -3.36 -4.87
C ARG A 113 -4.94 -4.00 -5.31
N HIS A 114 -4.17 -4.59 -4.40
CA HIS A 114 -2.93 -5.29 -4.74
C HIS A 114 -3.20 -6.52 -5.61
N HIS A 115 -4.22 -7.33 -5.31
CA HIS A 115 -4.60 -8.45 -6.19
C HIS A 115 -5.02 -7.99 -7.60
N ARG A 116 -5.73 -6.86 -7.71
CA ARG A 116 -6.07 -6.27 -9.01
C ARG A 116 -4.83 -5.83 -9.78
N MET A 117 -3.86 -5.19 -9.11
CA MET A 117 -2.59 -4.79 -9.72
C MET A 117 -1.80 -6.00 -10.20
N GLU A 118 -1.66 -7.04 -9.37
CA GLU A 118 -1.01 -8.30 -9.74
C GLU A 118 -1.67 -8.93 -10.98
N HIS A 119 -3.01 -8.96 -11.01
CA HIS A 119 -3.77 -9.46 -12.15
C HIS A 119 -3.53 -8.62 -13.41
N ILE A 120 -3.60 -7.30 -13.33
CA ILE A 120 -3.36 -6.40 -14.48
C ILE A 120 -1.97 -6.64 -15.05
N PHE A 121 -0.94 -6.76 -14.20
CA PHE A 121 0.42 -7.01 -14.66
C PHE A 121 0.63 -8.40 -15.27
N SER A 122 -0.24 -9.38 -14.98
CA SER A 122 -0.19 -10.71 -15.60
C SER A 122 -0.69 -10.73 -17.05
N LEU A 123 -1.46 -9.73 -17.50
CA LEU A 123 -2.16 -9.73 -18.79
C LEU A 123 -1.30 -9.25 -19.98
N ARG A 124 -0.02 -9.63 -20.02
CA ARG A 124 0.97 -9.16 -21.00
C ARG A 124 0.53 -9.38 -22.46
N GLY A 125 0.67 -8.35 -23.31
CA GLY A 125 0.49 -8.46 -24.77
C GLY A 125 -0.96 -8.46 -25.26
N ASN A 126 -1.90 -8.03 -24.41
CA ASN A 126 -3.33 -8.00 -24.74
C ASN A 126 -3.69 -6.75 -25.58
N PRO A 127 -4.58 -6.86 -26.60
CA PRO A 127 -5.03 -5.72 -27.41
C PRO A 127 -5.70 -4.57 -26.63
N MET A 128 -6.09 -4.80 -25.36
CA MET A 128 -6.71 -3.79 -24.49
C MET A 128 -5.69 -3.00 -23.62
N ASN A 129 -4.48 -2.78 -24.12
CA ASN A 129 -3.40 -2.15 -23.35
C ASN A 129 -3.78 -0.79 -22.73
N ASP A 130 -4.49 0.06 -23.48
CA ASP A 130 -4.91 1.38 -23.00
C ASP A 130 -5.89 1.28 -21.82
N TYR A 131 -6.82 0.32 -21.86
CA TYR A 131 -7.75 0.04 -20.76
C TYR A 131 -7.02 -0.45 -19.51
N PHE A 132 -6.05 -1.35 -19.67
CA PHE A 132 -5.26 -1.83 -18.53
C PHE A 132 -4.37 -0.74 -17.94
N GLN A 133 -3.87 0.16 -18.78
CA GLN A 133 -3.11 1.32 -18.33
C GLN A 133 -3.99 2.26 -17.50
N GLU A 134 -5.19 2.60 -17.96
CA GLU A 134 -6.15 3.41 -17.19
C GLU A 134 -6.56 2.72 -15.89
N SER A 135 -6.89 1.43 -15.94
CA SER A 135 -7.23 0.64 -14.76
C SER A 135 -6.09 0.63 -13.75
N SER A 136 -4.85 0.40 -14.17
CA SER A 136 -3.69 0.43 -13.27
C SER A 136 -3.47 1.81 -12.62
N ASN A 137 -3.75 2.90 -13.35
CA ASN A 137 -3.67 4.25 -12.79
C ASN A 137 -4.71 4.47 -11.69
N MET A 138 -5.96 4.03 -11.91
CA MET A 138 -7.00 4.10 -10.88
C MET A 138 -6.62 3.29 -9.64
N GLU A 139 -6.06 2.09 -9.83
CA GLU A 139 -5.65 1.24 -8.71
C GLU A 139 -4.50 1.85 -7.91
N ARG A 140 -3.51 2.50 -8.55
CA ARG A 140 -2.46 3.27 -7.86
C ARG A 140 -3.02 4.39 -6.99
N GLU A 141 -3.97 5.17 -7.52
CA GLU A 141 -4.60 6.25 -6.77
C GLU A 141 -5.38 5.71 -5.57
N HIS A 142 -6.12 4.61 -5.74
CA HIS A 142 -6.83 3.97 -4.65
C HIS A 142 -5.88 3.42 -3.57
N ILE A 143 -4.79 2.76 -3.97
CA ILE A 143 -3.78 2.26 -3.04
C ILE A 143 -3.21 3.43 -2.24
N ALA A 144 -2.76 4.48 -2.91
CA ALA A 144 -2.19 5.65 -2.24
C ALA A 144 -3.17 6.30 -1.26
N HIS A 145 -4.43 6.48 -1.65
CA HIS A 145 -5.45 7.04 -0.77
C HIS A 145 -5.73 6.16 0.46
N LEU A 146 -5.88 4.85 0.26
CA LEU A 146 -6.12 3.90 1.35
C LEU A 146 -4.94 3.83 2.32
N ILE A 147 -3.70 3.86 1.80
CA ILE A 147 -2.49 3.93 2.64
C ILE A 147 -2.57 5.13 3.56
N THR A 148 -2.83 6.30 2.99
CA THR A 148 -2.94 7.55 3.73
C THR A 148 -4.03 7.47 4.82
N MET A 149 -5.22 6.96 4.48
CA MET A 149 -6.28 6.75 5.47
C MET A 149 -5.85 5.81 6.60
N THR A 150 -5.17 4.70 6.29
CA THR A 150 -4.68 3.75 7.30
C THR A 150 -3.63 4.38 8.19
N GLN A 151 -2.67 5.13 7.64
CA GLN A 151 -1.61 5.81 8.41
C GLN A 151 -2.16 6.78 9.45
N ASN A 152 -3.29 7.44 9.18
CA ASN A 152 -3.90 8.36 10.15
C ASN A 152 -4.61 7.69 11.32
N LEU A 153 -4.91 6.40 11.19
CA LEU A 153 -5.63 5.63 12.19
C LEU A 153 -4.68 4.80 13.08
N MET A 154 -3.39 4.78 12.75
CA MET A 154 -2.34 4.07 13.47
C MET A 154 -1.47 5.05 14.28
#